data_AF-A0AAV3AJE6-F1
#
_entry.id   AF-A0AAV3AJE6-F1
#
_cell.length_a   1.000
_cell.length_b   1.000
_cell.length_c   1.000
_cell.angle_alpha   90.00
_cell.angle_beta   90.00
_cell.angle_gamma   90.00
#
_symmetry.space_group_name_H-M   'P 1'
#
loop_
_entity.id
_entity.type
_entity.pdbx_description
1 polymer ?
#
loop_
_entity_poly.entity_id
_entity_poly.type
_entity_poly.pdbx_seq_one_letter_code
_entity_poly.pdbx_strand_id
1 'polypeptide(L)'
;MNVDHEISLLVEQIHRLGTRDNDGKIKVKFGVLFNDDQCANLFEAMVGTLKAAKRRKILTYDGELLLQGVHDNTEIVLLQE
;
A
#
# COMPACT_ATOMS: atom_id res chain seq x y z
N MET A 1 -6.29 10.41 14.65
CA MET A 1 -5.75 9.42 13.69
C MET A 1 -4.36 9.03 14.13
N ASN A 2 -4.12 7.74 14.36
CA ASN A 2 -2.81 7.25 14.74
C ASN A 2 -2.18 6.61 13.51
N VAL A 3 -1.24 7.31 12.88
CA VAL A 3 -0.59 6.90 11.62
C VAL A 3 -0.04 5.48 11.71
N ASP A 4 0.41 5.08 12.91
CA ASP A 4 0.91 3.74 13.18
C ASP A 4 -0.16 2.64 12.97
N HIS A 5 -1.36 2.88 13.47
CA HIS A 5 -2.49 1.96 13.32
C HIS A 5 -2.93 1.85 11.86
N GLU A 6 -2.96 2.98 11.14
CA GLU A 6 -3.29 2.99 9.71
C GLU A 6 -2.24 2.22 8.89
N ILE A 7 -0.96 2.32 9.24
CA ILE A 7 0.10 1.55 8.58
C ILE A 7 -0.11 0.05 8.84
N SER A 8 -0.43 -0.36 10.08
CA SER A 8 -0.73 -1.77 10.40
C SER A 8 -1.88 -2.31 9.55
N LEU A 9 -2.99 -1.56 9.46
CA LEU A 9 -4.13 -1.94 8.62
C LEU A 9 -3.75 -2.01 7.14
N LEU A 10 -2.90 -1.10 6.66
CA LEU A 10 -2.44 -1.09 5.28
C LEU A 10 -1.62 -2.35 4.97
N VAL A 11 -0.74 -2.76 5.88
CA VAL A 11 0.02 -4.01 5.74
C VAL A 11 -0.93 -5.20 5.66
N GLU A 12 -1.95 -5.29 6.53
CA GLU A 12 -2.97 -6.35 6.46
C GLU A 12 -3.71 -6.38 5.12
N GLN A 13 -4.09 -5.21 4.57
CA GLN A 13 -4.74 -5.16 3.26
C GLN A 13 -3.79 -5.55 2.12
N ILE A 14 -2.51 -5.16 2.20
CA ILE A 14 -1.49 -5.61 1.24
C ILE A 14 -1.30 -7.14 1.31
N HIS A 15 -1.37 -7.74 2.49
CA HIS A 15 -1.34 -9.20 2.64
C HIS A 15 -2.57 -9.89 2.02
N ARG A 16 -3.75 -9.28 2.18
CA ARG A 16 -5.02 -9.82 1.68
C ARG A 16 -5.14 -9.73 0.16
N LEU A 17 -4.76 -8.59 -0.41
CA LEU A 17 -4.94 -8.28 -1.84
C LEU A 17 -3.69 -8.55 -2.67
N GLY A 18 -2.52 -8.52 -2.01
CA GLY A 18 -1.24 -8.74 -2.64
C GLY A 18 -0.95 -10.21 -2.89
N THR A 19 0.00 -10.43 -3.79
CA THR A 19 0.51 -11.76 -4.14
C THR A 19 1.96 -11.85 -3.67
N ARG A 20 2.33 -13.01 -3.10
CA ARG A 20 3.72 -13.28 -2.76
C ARG A 20 4.51 -13.56 -4.04
N ASP A 21 5.59 -12.83 -4.22
CA ASP A 21 6.54 -13.00 -5.32
C ASP A 21 7.53 -14.14 -5.02
N ASN A 22 8.31 -14.53 -6.02
CA ASN A 22 9.31 -15.59 -5.94
C ASN A 22 10.44 -15.28 -4.94
N ASP A 23 10.66 -13.99 -4.62
CA ASP A 23 11.58 -13.51 -3.58
C ASP A 23 10.98 -13.61 -2.15
N GLY A 24 9.74 -14.07 -2.01
CA GLY A 24 9.02 -14.16 -0.73
C GLY A 24 8.36 -12.87 -0.26
N LYS A 25 8.60 -11.74 -0.95
CA LYS A 25 7.97 -10.44 -0.70
C LYS A 25 6.53 -10.39 -1.22
N ILE A 26 5.66 -9.65 -0.55
CA ILE A 26 4.28 -9.45 -1.00
C ILE A 26 4.21 -8.17 -1.82
N LYS A 27 3.57 -8.25 -2.98
CA LYS A 27 3.35 -7.11 -3.86
C LYS A 27 1.90 -6.98 -4.26
N VAL A 28 1.40 -5.76 -4.31
CA VAL A 28 0.04 -5.44 -4.74
C VAL A 28 0.06 -4.22 -5.63
N LYS A 29 -0.81 -4.17 -6.63
CA LYS A 29 -0.93 -2.98 -7.49
C LYS A 29 -1.66 -1.86 -6.76
N PHE A 30 -1.20 -0.63 -6.92
CA PHE A 30 -1.84 0.54 -6.32
C PHE A 30 -3.30 0.67 -6.72
N GLY A 31 -3.63 0.41 -8.00
CA GLY A 31 -5.01 0.43 -8.47
C GLY A 31 -5.89 -0.61 -7.79
N VAL A 32 -5.34 -1.77 -7.42
CA VAL A 32 -6.10 -2.81 -6.70
C VAL A 32 -6.38 -2.37 -5.26
N LEU A 33 -5.40 -1.79 -4.56
CA LEU A 33 -5.62 -1.22 -3.23
C LEU A 33 -6.64 -0.07 -3.28
N PHE A 34 -6.54 0.79 -4.29
CA PHE A 34 -7.40 1.97 -4.39
C PHE A 34 -8.82 1.64 -4.84
N ASN A 35 -8.98 0.64 -5.69
CA ASN A 35 -10.28 0.18 -6.20
C ASN A 35 -10.95 -0.84 -5.24
N ASP A 36 -10.33 -1.14 -4.11
CA ASP A 36 -10.94 -1.95 -3.06
C ASP A 36 -11.80 -1.08 -2.13
N ASP A 37 -13.08 -1.42 -2.03
CA ASP A 37 -14.07 -0.72 -1.20
C ASP A 37 -13.68 -0.66 0.29
N GLN A 38 -12.96 -1.65 0.80
CA GLN A 38 -12.52 -1.65 2.20
C GLN A 38 -11.40 -0.64 2.39
N CYS A 39 -10.40 -0.65 1.53
CA CYS A 39 -9.32 0.33 1.57
C CYS A 39 -9.83 1.76 1.39
N ALA A 40 -10.78 1.98 0.48
CA ALA A 40 -11.39 3.30 0.26
C ALA A 40 -12.15 3.82 1.49
N ASN A 41 -12.82 2.93 2.25
CA ASN A 41 -13.54 3.31 3.47
C ASN A 41 -12.64 3.37 4.72
N LEU A 42 -11.56 2.60 4.76
CA LEU A 42 -10.65 2.53 5.92
C LEU A 42 -9.65 3.69 5.95
N PHE A 43 -9.25 4.20 4.79
CA PHE A 43 -8.21 5.24 4.70
C PHE A 43 -8.78 6.54 4.12
N GLU A 44 -8.91 7.55 4.99
CA GLU A 44 -9.28 8.90 4.56
C GLU A 44 -8.23 9.50 3.60
N ALA A 45 -6.95 9.11 3.76
CA ALA A 45 -5.85 9.52 2.89
C ALA A 45 -4.84 8.39 2.64
N MET A 46 -5.20 7.42 1.79
CA MET A 46 -4.36 6.26 1.47
C MET A 46 -2.94 6.64 1.00
N VAL A 47 -2.81 7.67 0.16
CA VAL A 47 -1.50 8.16 -0.33
C VAL A 47 -0.63 8.69 0.82
N GLY A 48 -1.24 9.30 1.84
CA GLY A 48 -0.55 9.76 3.05
C GLY A 48 0.01 8.59 3.86
N THR A 49 -0.80 7.57 4.09
CA THR A 49 -0.40 6.35 4.82
C THR A 49 0.68 5.57 4.08
N LEU A 50 0.56 5.42 2.76
CA LEU A 50 1.61 4.84 1.90
C LEU A 50 2.92 5.61 2.00
N LYS A 51 2.88 6.95 1.98
CA LYS A 51 4.07 7.79 2.11
C LYS A 51 4.71 7.64 3.50
N ALA A 52 3.92 7.56 4.56
CA ALA A 52 4.40 7.34 5.91
C ALA A 52 5.08 5.96 6.05
N ALA A 53 4.43 4.91 5.55
CA ALA A 53 4.98 3.54 5.54
C ALA A 53 6.27 3.45 4.71
N LYS A 54 6.35 4.12 3.54
CA LYS A 54 7.55 4.20 2.71
C LYS A 54 8.69 4.92 3.42
N ARG A 55 8.44 6.03 4.12
CA ARG A 55 9.47 6.73 4.94
C ARG A 55 10.01 5.85 6.07
N ARG A 56 9.19 4.95 6.60
CA ARG A 56 9.58 3.96 7.63
C ARG A 56 10.20 2.70 7.05
N LYS A 57 10.34 2.60 5.72
CA LYS A 57 10.88 1.43 4.99
C LYS A 57 10.08 0.14 5.21
N ILE A 58 8.80 0.25 5.54
CA ILE A 58 7.88 -0.89 5.69
C ILE A 58 7.45 -1.40 4.31
N LEU A 59 7.29 -0.48 3.35
CA LEU A 59 6.96 -0.77 1.97
C LEU A 59 7.75 0.14 1.02
N THR A 60 7.76 -0.22 -0.26
CA THR A 60 8.34 0.60 -1.33
C THR A 60 7.47 0.53 -2.58
N TYR A 61 7.60 1.53 -3.44
CA TYR A 61 6.94 1.61 -4.74
C TYR A 61 7.69 2.60 -5.62
N ASP A 62 7.53 2.45 -6.93
CA ASP A 62 8.15 3.34 -7.91
C ASP A 62 7.41 4.70 -7.97
N GLY A 63 8.17 5.79 -7.95
CA GLY A 63 7.64 7.17 -7.92
C GLY A 63 7.55 7.81 -6.53
N GLU A 64 7.46 9.14 -6.50
CA GLU A 64 7.34 9.94 -5.27
C GLU A 64 5.88 10.20 -4.85
N LEU A 65 4.97 10.17 -5.82
CA LEU A 65 3.54 10.42 -5.64
C LEU A 65 2.76 9.41 -6.47
N LEU A 66 1.62 8.95 -5.92
CA LEU A 66 0.70 8.06 -6.59
C LEU A 66 -0.60 8.81 -6.84
N LEU A 67 -1.04 8.79 -8.08
CA LEU A 67 -2.28 9.42 -8.55
C LEU A 67 -3.17 8.32 -9.13
N GLN A 68 -4.43 8.28 -8.68
CA GLN A 68 -5.45 7.39 -9.22
C GLN A 68 -5.60 7.62 -10.74
N GLY A 69 -5.81 6.54 -11.49
CA GLY A 69 -5.88 6.51 -12.96
C GLY A 69 -4.52 6.42 -13.64
N VAL A 70 -3.50 7.08 -13.08
CA VAL A 70 -2.15 7.14 -13.68
C VAL A 70 -1.26 6.02 -13.15
N HIS A 71 -1.32 5.77 -11.84
CA HIS A 71 -0.41 4.86 -11.15
C HIS A 71 -1.06 3.53 -10.79
N ASP A 72 -2.21 3.19 -11.36
CA ASP A 72 -2.93 1.95 -11.05
C ASP A 72 -2.08 0.69 -11.21
N ASN A 73 -1.13 0.71 -12.14
CA ASN A 73 -0.23 -0.41 -12.40
C ASN A 73 1.05 -0.39 -11.55
N THR A 74 1.28 0.63 -10.72
CA THR A 74 2.46 0.70 -9.85
C THR A 74 2.37 -0.40 -8.79
N GLU A 75 3.43 -1.19 -8.67
CA GLU A 75 3.54 -2.23 -7.65
C GLU A 75 3.99 -1.62 -6.31
N ILE A 76 3.17 -1.83 -5.29
CA ILE A 76 3.50 -1.60 -3.89
C ILE A 76 4.09 -2.89 -3.34
N VAL A 77 5.36 -2.86 -2.98
CA VAL A 77 6.12 -4.01 -2.46
C VAL A 77 6.30 -3.85 -0.97
N LEU A 78 5.82 -4.83 -0.20
CA LEU A 78 6.05 -4.91 1.23
C LEU A 78 7.50 -5.34 1.49
N LEU A 79 8.21 -4.56 2.30
CA LEU A 79 9.58 -4.82 2.71
C LEU A 79 9.66 -5.43 4.11
N GLN A 80 8.72 -5.07 4.99
CA GLN A 80 8.68 -5.51 6.37
C GLN A 80 7.23 -5.77 6.79
N GLU A 81 7.04 -6.89 7.49
CA GLU A 81 5.78 -7.33 8.12
C GLU A 81 5.67 -6.79 9.54
#